data_AF-A0A3D2V9J1-F1
#
_entry.id   AF-A0A3D2V9J1-F1
#
_cell.length_a   1.000
_cell.length_b   1.000
_cell.length_c   1.000
_cell.angle_alpha   90.00
_cell.angle_beta   90.00
_cell.angle_gamma   90.00
#
_symmetry.space_group_name_H-M   'P 1'
#
loop_
_entity.id
_entity.type
_entity.pdbx_description
1 polymer ?
#
loop_
_entity_poly.entity_id
_entity_poly.type
_entity_poly.pdbx_seq_one_letter_code
_entity_poly.pdbx_strand_id
1 'polypeptide(L)'
;MTRQILVAILSVSLFANSVAQAQETKPANRTVINQYKVNQQRAKDLTADLLKVLVDTQLEQLEDNQLTDLPLYDDLTSMRGRLGDLAMQKMPVVIDLLMQA
;
A
#
# COMPACT_ATOMS: atom_id res chain seq x y z
N MET A 1 -31.99 -67.64 19.08
CA MET A 1 -32.76 -67.29 17.88
C MET A 1 -33.87 -66.32 18.30
N THR A 2 -34.02 -65.18 17.61
CA THR A 2 -35.14 -64.20 17.72
C THR A 2 -35.16 -63.35 19.01
N ARG A 3 -35.31 -62.02 19.08
CA ARG A 3 -35.62 -60.94 18.12
C ARG A 3 -35.32 -59.63 18.89
N GLN A 4 -34.29 -58.87 18.51
CA GLN A 4 -34.21 -57.44 18.86
C GLN A 4 -34.79 -56.64 17.69
N ILE A 5 -36.11 -56.46 17.71
CA ILE A 5 -36.79 -55.50 16.85
C ILE A 5 -37.78 -54.75 17.73
N LEU A 6 -37.38 -53.55 18.15
CA LEU A 6 -38.32 -52.45 18.30
C LEU A 6 -37.61 -51.14 17.96
N VAL A 7 -37.18 -51.05 16.70
CA VAL A 7 -36.97 -49.77 16.03
C VAL A 7 -38.36 -49.24 15.72
N ALA A 8 -38.82 -48.24 16.46
CA ALA A 8 -39.89 -47.37 16.01
C ALA A 8 -39.85 -46.04 16.77
N ILE A 9 -39.22 -45.06 16.13
CA ILE A 9 -39.78 -43.72 15.96
C ILE A 9 -40.02 -42.96 17.28
N LEU A 10 -38.99 -42.23 17.74
CA LEU A 10 -39.21 -40.88 18.21
C LEU A 10 -37.92 -40.07 18.08
N SER A 11 -38.01 -38.93 17.38
CA SER A 11 -37.03 -37.84 17.36
C SER A 11 -35.68 -38.05 16.64
N VAL A 12 -35.71 -38.55 15.41
CA VAL A 12 -34.73 -38.14 14.38
C VAL A 12 -35.33 -36.96 13.62
N SER A 13 -35.15 -35.74 14.12
CA SER A 13 -35.34 -34.49 13.37
C SER A 13 -34.84 -33.35 14.25
N LEU A 14 -33.64 -32.83 13.93
CA LEU A 14 -33.09 -31.49 14.23
C LEU A 14 -31.55 -31.49 14.43
N PHE A 15 -30.80 -32.23 13.60
CA PHE A 15 -29.35 -31.98 13.44
C PHE A 15 -28.91 -31.96 11.98
N ALA A 16 -29.81 -31.59 11.06
CA ALA A 16 -29.54 -31.59 9.62
C ALA A 16 -29.46 -30.18 8.99
N ASN A 17 -29.27 -29.11 9.77
CA ASN A 17 -29.19 -27.75 9.22
C ASN A 17 -27.89 -26.97 9.49
N SER A 18 -26.83 -27.62 9.99
CA SER A 18 -25.61 -26.90 10.38
C SER A 18 -24.43 -27.04 9.41
N VAL A 19 -24.60 -27.67 8.24
CA VAL A 19 -23.50 -27.87 7.27
C VAL A 19 -23.65 -27.00 6.00
N ALA A 20 -24.67 -26.16 5.93
CA ALA A 20 -24.92 -25.29 4.78
C ALA A 20 -24.55 -23.84 5.08
N GLN A 21 -23.26 -23.57 5.30
CA GLN A 21 -22.66 -22.30 4.91
C GLN A 21 -21.15 -22.47 4.87
N ALA A 22 -20.69 -23.03 3.75
CA ALA A 22 -19.31 -22.96 3.34
C ALA A 22 -18.86 -21.49 3.44
N GLN A 23 -17.84 -21.24 4.27
CA GLN A 23 -17.15 -19.97 4.36
C GLN A 23 -16.54 -19.62 3.01
N GLU A 24 -17.21 -18.78 2.24
CA GLU A 24 -16.65 -18.11 1.09
C GLU A 24 -15.97 -16.81 1.55
N THR A 25 -14.80 -16.94 2.16
CA THR A 25 -13.98 -15.79 2.60
C THR A 25 -12.95 -15.40 1.52
N LYS A 26 -13.37 -14.79 0.41
CA LYS A 26 -12.50 -13.92 -0.42
C LYS A 26 -13.29 -13.26 -1.57
N PRO A 27 -13.49 -11.92 -1.51
CA PRO A 27 -12.59 -11.05 -2.29
C PRO A 27 -12.20 -9.72 -1.60
N ALA A 28 -12.60 -9.47 -0.36
CA ALA A 28 -12.37 -8.18 0.33
C ALA A 28 -10.88 -7.85 0.58
N ASN A 29 -10.01 -8.85 0.70
CA ASN A 29 -8.63 -8.64 1.16
C ASN A 29 -7.71 -8.05 0.07
N ARG A 30 -7.85 -8.48 -1.20
CA ARG A 30 -6.98 -7.97 -2.29
C ARG A 30 -7.23 -6.50 -2.60
N THR A 31 -8.50 -6.08 -2.65
CA THR A 31 -8.87 -4.70 -2.98
C THR A 31 -8.41 -3.72 -1.89
N VAL A 32 -8.59 -4.08 -0.61
CA VAL A 32 -8.14 -3.25 0.52
C VAL A 32 -6.61 -3.18 0.59
N ILE A 33 -5.90 -4.30 0.36
CA ILE A 33 -4.43 -4.30 0.29
C ILE A 33 -3.94 -3.40 -0.85
N ASN A 34 -4.57 -3.45 -2.02
CA ASN A 34 -4.19 -2.62 -3.17
C ASN A 34 -4.41 -1.14 -2.87
N GLN A 35 -5.55 -0.76 -2.28
CA GLN A 35 -5.81 0.63 -1.87
C GLN A 35 -4.81 1.14 -0.83
N TYR A 36 -4.45 0.31 0.15
CA TYR A 36 -3.42 0.66 1.14
C TYR A 36 -2.07 0.93 0.48
N LYS A 37 -1.64 0.07 -0.45
CA LYS A 37 -0.39 0.24 -1.20
C LYS A 37 -0.39 1.53 -2.03
N VAL A 38 -1.50 1.82 -2.69
CA VAL A 38 -1.68 3.06 -3.49
C VAL A 38 -1.56 4.30 -2.60
N ASN A 39 -2.25 4.31 -1.45
CA ASN A 39 -2.18 5.42 -0.51
C ASN A 39 -0.77 5.60 0.08
N GLN A 40 -0.07 4.50 0.37
CA GLN A 40 1.31 4.55 0.82
C GLN A 40 2.24 5.13 -0.25
N GLN A 41 2.06 4.76 -1.52
CA GLN A 41 2.85 5.31 -2.61
C GLN A 41 2.57 6.82 -2.77
N ARG A 42 1.31 7.24 -2.79
CA ARG A 42 0.92 8.66 -2.84
C ARG A 42 1.52 9.47 -1.68
N ALA A 43 1.54 8.92 -0.47
CA ALA A 43 2.16 9.57 0.67
C ALA A 43 3.68 9.75 0.49
N LYS A 44 4.36 8.73 -0.07
CA LYS A 44 5.80 8.82 -0.39
C LYS A 44 6.05 9.86 -1.47
N ASP A 45 5.21 9.92 -2.50
CA ASP A 45 5.35 10.89 -3.59
C ASP A 45 5.16 12.32 -3.07
N LEU A 46 4.09 12.57 -2.30
CA LEU A 46 3.87 13.87 -1.65
C LEU A 46 5.03 14.27 -0.73
N THR A 47 5.58 13.31 0.01
CA THR A 47 6.73 13.55 0.89
C THR A 47 7.97 13.94 0.08
N ALA A 48 8.21 13.27 -1.05
CA ALA A 48 9.31 13.60 -1.94
C ALA A 48 9.16 15.00 -2.55
N ASP A 49 7.95 15.38 -2.94
CA ASP A 49 7.66 16.73 -3.46
C ASP A 49 7.90 17.81 -2.40
N LEU A 50 7.45 17.59 -1.17
CA LEU A 50 7.68 18.52 -0.05
C LEU A 50 9.17 18.65 0.29
N LEU A 51 9.89 17.52 0.34
CA LEU A 51 11.34 17.50 0.56
C LEU A 51 12.08 18.24 -0.55
N LYS A 52 11.66 18.08 -1.80
CA LYS A 52 12.26 18.78 -2.94
C LYS A 52 12.13 20.28 -2.78
N VAL A 53 10.92 20.78 -2.52
CA VAL A 53 10.67 22.22 -2.32
C VAL A 53 11.53 22.75 -1.18
N LEU A 54 11.57 22.04 -0.05
CA LEU A 54 12.37 22.46 1.11
C LEU A 54 13.86 22.55 0.78
N VAL A 55 14.42 21.52 0.13
CA VAL A 55 15.85 21.48 -0.22
C VAL A 55 16.19 22.56 -1.23
N ASP A 56 15.34 22.76 -2.24
CA ASP A 56 15.54 23.83 -3.24
C ASP A 56 15.56 25.21 -2.55
N THR A 57 14.62 25.48 -1.62
CA THR A 57 14.63 26.73 -0.84
C THR A 57 15.88 26.89 0.03
N GLN A 58 16.34 25.82 0.68
CA GLN A 58 17.55 25.89 1.51
C GLN A 58 18.81 26.15 0.66
N LEU A 59 18.89 25.57 -0.54
CA LEU A 59 19.99 25.84 -1.47
C LEU A 59 19.98 27.29 -1.96
N GLU A 60 18.81 27.81 -2.35
CA GLU A 60 18.64 29.21 -2.74
C GLU A 60 19.09 30.16 -1.61
N GLN A 61 18.69 29.86 -0.36
CA GLN A 61 19.13 30.64 0.80
C GLN A 61 20.66 30.58 0.99
N LEU A 62 21.29 29.44 0.78
CA LEU A 62 22.75 29.34 0.89
C LEU A 62 23.45 30.10 -0.24
N GLU A 63 22.91 30.08 -1.47
CA GLU A 63 23.41 30.83 -2.62
C GLU A 63 23.29 32.35 -2.39
N ASP A 64 22.12 32.80 -1.96
CA ASP A 64 21.84 34.22 -1.67
C ASP A 64 22.78 34.78 -0.59
N ASN A 65 23.14 33.95 0.38
CA ASN A 65 24.04 34.32 1.47
C ASN A 65 25.52 34.01 1.18
N GLN A 66 25.86 33.56 -0.04
CA GLN A 66 27.23 33.21 -0.44
C GLN A 66 27.86 32.13 0.47
N LEU A 67 27.03 31.24 1.02
CA LEU A 67 27.42 30.14 1.90
C LEU A 67 27.66 28.83 1.13
N THR A 68 28.03 28.93 -0.14
CA THR A 68 28.23 27.79 -1.06
C THR A 68 29.45 26.95 -0.70
N ASP A 69 30.40 27.51 0.06
CA ASP A 69 31.62 26.81 0.48
C ASP A 69 31.40 25.91 1.71
N LEU A 70 30.20 25.94 2.31
CA LEU A 70 29.88 25.10 3.46
C LEU A 70 29.66 23.64 3.02
N PRO A 71 30.15 22.65 3.77
CA PRO A 71 29.87 21.23 3.50
C PRO A 71 28.38 20.91 3.37
N LEU A 72 27.53 21.68 4.07
CA LEU A 72 26.09 21.56 4.01
C LEU A 72 25.52 21.84 2.60
N TYR A 73 26.14 22.73 1.83
CA TYR A 73 25.72 23.04 0.46
C TYR A 73 25.90 21.82 -0.46
N ASP A 74 27.06 21.15 -0.36
CA ASP A 74 27.35 19.92 -1.10
C ASP A 74 26.41 18.78 -0.70
N ASP A 75 26.14 18.63 0.61
CA ASP A 75 25.22 17.63 1.13
C ASP A 75 23.78 17.84 0.61
N LEU A 76 23.30 19.10 0.63
CA LEU A 76 21.97 19.45 0.12
C LEU A 76 21.89 19.29 -1.41
N THR A 77 22.95 19.61 -2.13
CA THR A 77 23.04 19.42 -3.59
C THR A 77 23.00 17.94 -3.96
N SER A 78 23.73 17.10 -3.22
CA SER A 78 23.67 15.64 -3.35
C SER A 78 22.28 15.09 -3.04
N MET A 79 21.63 15.63 -2.00
CA MET A 79 20.28 15.23 -1.63
C MET A 79 19.25 15.63 -2.70
N ARG A 80 19.37 16.82 -3.29
CA ARG A 80 18.55 17.28 -4.44
C ARG A 80 18.69 16.35 -5.63
N GLY A 81 19.91 15.94 -5.97
CA GLY A 81 20.18 14.99 -7.05
C GLY A 81 19.48 13.64 -6.83
N ARG A 82 19.64 13.07 -5.63
CA ARG A 82 18.98 11.81 -5.26
C ARG A 82 17.45 11.88 -5.26
N LEU A 83 16.87 13.02 -4.87
CA LEU A 83 15.42 13.24 -4.95
C LEU A 83 14.95 13.34 -6.42
N GLY A 84 15.76 13.94 -7.30
CA GLY A 84 15.52 13.96 -8.74
C GLY A 84 15.52 12.56 -9.36
N ASP A 85 16.52 11.74 -9.02
CA ASP A 85 16.61 10.35 -9.47
C ASP A 85 15.41 9.50 -9.00
N LEU A 86 14.98 9.71 -7.76
CA LEU A 86 13.80 9.03 -7.21
C LEU A 86 12.53 9.36 -8.00
N ALA A 87 12.37 10.63 -8.41
CA ALA A 87 11.23 11.04 -9.24
C ALA A 87 11.27 10.41 -10.64
N MET A 88 12.45 10.39 -11.28
CA MET A 88 12.63 9.77 -12.60
C MET A 88 12.34 8.27 -12.57
N GLN A 89 12.78 7.57 -11.53
CA GLN A 89 12.57 6.12 -11.39
C GLN A 89 11.09 5.73 -11.22
N LYS A 90 10.22 6.69 -10.84
CA LYS A 90 8.79 6.47 -10.58
C LYS A 90 7.88 6.88 -11.73
N MET A 91 8.31 7.77 -12.63
CA MET A 91 7.53 8.15 -13.83
C MET A 91 7.01 6.98 -14.67
N PRO A 92 7.76 5.86 -14.88
CA PRO A 92 7.26 4.73 -15.66
C PRO A 92 5.99 4.12 -15.06
N VAL A 93 5.91 4.04 -13.73
CA VAL A 93 4.78 3.44 -13.02
C VAL A 93 3.51 4.28 -13.14
N VAL A 94 3.65 5.61 -13.19
CA VAL A 94 2.53 6.54 -13.36
C VAL A 94 1.96 6.46 -14.78
N ILE A 95 2.82 6.34 -15.80
CA ILE A 95 2.40 6.17 -17.20
C ILE A 95 1.66 4.85 -17.38
N ASP A 96 2.17 3.74 -16.81
CA ASP A 96 1.51 2.44 -16.87
C ASP A 96 0.10 2.47 -16.23
N LEU A 97 -0.07 3.21 -15.13
CA LEU A 97 -1.37 3.41 -14.48
C LEU A 97 -2.33 4.23 -15.33
N LEU A 98 -1.84 5.24 -16.06
CA LEU A 98 -2.64 6.08 -16.95
C LEU A 98 -3.02 5.37 -18.27
N MET A 99 -2.20 4.42 -18.73
CA MET A 99 -2.50 3.62 -19.93
C MET A 99 -3.50 2.49 -19.69
N GLN A 100 -3.68 2.06 -18.44
CA GLN A 100 -4.61 0.98 -18.06
C GLN A 100 -6.00 1.51 -17.65
N ALA A 101 -6.19 2.82 -17.56
CA ALA A 101 -7.45 3.50 -17.23
C ALA A 101 -8.19 3.93 -18.51
#